data_AF-A0A1Q5H032-F1
#
_entry.id   AF-A0A1Q5H032-F1
#
_cell.length_a   1.000
_cell.length_b   1.000
_cell.length_c   1.000
_cell.angle_alpha   90.00
_cell.angle_beta   90.00
_cell.angle_gamma   90.00
#
_symmetry.space_group_name_H-M   'P 1'
#
loop_
_entity.id
_entity.type
_entity.pdbx_description
1 polymer ?
#
loop_
_entity_poly.entity_id
_entity_poly.type
_entity_poly.pdbx_seq_one_letter_code
_entity_poly.pdbx_strand_id
1 'polypeptide(L)' 'MRLRLPRFRRRPAPAAFSPVGITAGTRWLRCDETRCAHLTTPHTPDGTGYRCTNCGHLKGADQ' A
#
# COMPACT_ATOMS: atom_id res chain seq x y z
N MET A 1 18.58 26.85 -45.02
CA MET A 1 17.95 25.51 -44.83
C MET A 1 17.25 25.48 -43.48
N ARG A 2 15.92 25.32 -43.41
CA ARG A 2 15.17 25.21 -42.14
C ARG A 2 14.84 23.73 -41.89
N LEU A 3 15.52 23.10 -40.92
CA LEU A 3 15.17 21.74 -40.48
C LEU A 3 13.83 21.79 -39.71
N ARG A 4 12.80 21.14 -40.26
CA ARG A 4 11.56 20.85 -39.54
C ARG A 4 11.84 19.73 -38.54
N LEU A 5 11.89 20.06 -37.25
CA LEU A 5 11.92 19.06 -36.19
C LEU A 5 10.57 18.30 -36.16
N PRO A 6 10.58 16.96 -36.20
CA PRO A 6 9.36 16.17 -36.09
C PRO A 6 8.76 16.36 -34.69
N ARG A 7 7.51 16.79 -34.64
CA ARG A 7 6.73 16.86 -33.39
C ARG A 7 6.35 15.44 -32.95
N PHE A 8 7.29 14.74 -32.34
CA PHE A 8 6.99 13.54 -31.56
C PHE A 8 6.31 13.93 -30.25
N ARG A 9 5.07 14.41 -30.32
CA ARG A 9 4.19 14.41 -29.14
C ARG A 9 3.70 12.98 -28.94
N ARG A 10 4.56 12.12 -28.40
CA ARG A 10 4.11 10.85 -27.83
C ARG A 10 3.24 11.19 -26.64
N ARG A 11 1.96 10.81 -26.69
CA ARG A 11 1.09 10.88 -25.51
C ARG A 11 1.67 9.91 -24.48
N PRO A 12 2.00 10.36 -23.25
CA PRO A 12 2.41 9.43 -22.21
C PRO A 12 1.30 8.42 -21.98
N ALA A 13 1.66 7.14 -21.86
CA ALA A 13 0.72 6.11 -21.45
C ALA A 13 0.19 6.44 -20.04
N PRO A 14 -1.07 6.12 -19.73
CA PRO A 14 -1.58 6.28 -18.38
C PRO A 14 -0.78 5.38 -17.43
N ALA A 15 -0.33 5.94 -16.30
CA ALA A 15 0.29 5.17 -15.25
C ALA A 15 -0.78 4.35 -14.52
N ALA A 16 -0.52 3.06 -14.31
CA ALA A 16 -1.32 2.24 -13.43
C ALA A 16 -0.86 2.46 -11.98
N PHE A 17 -1.77 2.84 -11.09
CA PHE A 17 -1.49 2.81 -9.66
C PHE A 17 -1.44 1.35 -9.21
N SER A 18 -0.25 0.89 -8.84
CA SER A 18 -0.07 -0.36 -8.13
C SER A 18 0.56 -0.01 -6.78
N PRO A 19 -0.12 -0.27 -5.65
CA PRO A 19 0.47 -0.01 -4.35
C PRO A 19 1.58 -1.04 -4.12
N VAL A 20 2.80 -0.66 -4.50
CA VAL A 20 4.01 -1.48 -4.30
C VAL A 20 4.13 -1.79 -2.81
N GLY A 21 4.29 -3.07 -2.48
CA GLY A 21 4.46 -3.53 -1.10
C GLY A 21 3.17 -3.68 -0.29
N ILE A 22 1.98 -3.52 -0.89
CA ILE A 22 0.70 -3.77 -0.23
C ILE A 22 0.10 -5.09 -0.73
N THR A 23 0.11 -6.10 0.13
CA THR A 23 -0.50 -7.41 -0.16
C THR A 23 -2.03 -7.28 -0.28
N ALA A 24 -2.65 -8.07 -1.16
CA ALA A 24 -4.10 -8.14 -1.26
C ALA A 24 -4.75 -8.40 0.10
N GLY A 25 -5.83 -7.68 0.41
CA GLY A 25 -6.53 -7.78 1.70
C GLY A 25 -5.90 -6.98 2.84
N THR A 26 -4.78 -6.27 2.62
CA THR A 26 -4.21 -5.34 3.60
C THR A 26 -5.24 -4.28 3.99
N ARG A 27 -5.35 -4.00 5.29
CA ARG A 27 -6.23 -2.96 5.82
C ARG A 27 -5.44 -1.91 6.59
N TRP A 28 -5.93 -0.67 6.56
CA TRP A 28 -5.40 0.42 7.37
C TRP A 28 -6.18 0.49 8.67
N LEU A 29 -5.58 -0.01 9.74
CA LEU A 29 -6.23 -0.18 11.04
C LEU A 29 -5.42 0.52 12.12
N ARG A 30 -6.09 0.85 13.24
CA ARG A 30 -5.41 1.16 14.49
C ARG A 30 -4.74 -0.10 15.04
N CYS A 31 -3.48 0.02 15.46
CA CYS A 31 -2.80 -1.02 16.22
C CYS A 31 -3.14 -0.88 17.72
N ASP A 32 -3.50 -2.00 18.35
CA ASP A 32 -3.88 -2.03 19.77
C ASP A 32 -2.69 -2.31 20.70
N GLU A 33 -1.55 -2.73 20.14
CA GLU A 33 -0.29 -2.85 20.89
C GLU A 33 0.15 -1.47 21.37
N THR A 34 0.19 -1.27 22.69
CA THR A 34 0.45 0.03 23.34
C THR A 34 1.78 0.68 22.93
N ARG A 35 2.80 -0.12 22.63
CA ARG A 35 4.10 0.38 22.15
C ARG A 35 4.08 0.82 20.69
N CYS A 36 3.12 0.31 19.92
CA CYS A 36 2.95 0.60 18.51
C CYS A 36 1.93 1.74 18.33
N ALA A 37 0.73 1.61 18.91
CA ALA A 37 -0.33 2.61 19.07
C ALA A 37 -0.66 3.53 17.87
N HIS A 38 -0.22 3.18 16.66
CA HIS A 38 -0.53 3.96 15.46
C HIS A 38 -2.04 3.97 15.22
N LEU A 39 -2.56 5.16 14.94
CA LEU A 39 -3.98 5.36 14.64
C LEU A 39 -4.37 4.75 13.30
N THR A 40 -3.44 4.75 12.33
CA THR A 40 -3.62 4.18 10.98
C THR A 40 -2.31 3.58 10.49
N THR A 41 -2.25 2.25 10.39
CA THR A 41 -1.07 1.51 9.90
C THR A 41 -1.50 0.31 9.09
N PRO A 42 -0.78 -0.06 8.01
CA PRO A 42 -1.11 -1.24 7.23
C PRO A 42 -0.98 -2.52 8.08
N HIS A 43 -1.99 -3.36 8.01
CA HIS A 43 -1.98 -4.71 8.57
C HIS A 43 -2.27 -5.72 7.46
N THR A 44 -1.41 -6.72 7.33
CA THR A 44 -1.58 -7.81 6.37
C THR A 44 -2.51 -8.87 6.95
N PRO A 45 -3.38 -9.51 6.15
CA PRO A 45 -4.19 -10.62 6.64
C PRO A 45 -3.30 -11.76 7.14
N ASP A 46 -3.65 -12.34 8.28
CA ASP A 46 -2.96 -13.49 8.88
C ASP A 46 -4.00 -14.44 9.52
N GLY A 47 -4.35 -15.50 8.78
CA GLY A 47 -5.38 -16.46 9.20
C GLY A 47 -6.74 -15.80 9.40
N THR A 48 -7.23 -15.82 10.65
CA THR A 48 -8.50 -15.20 11.07
C THR A 48 -8.38 -13.72 11.41
N GLY A 49 -7.16 -13.18 11.48
CA GLY A 49 -6.89 -11.82 11.93
C GLY A 49 -6.06 -10.98 10.96
N TYR A 50 -5.50 -9.90 11.50
CA TYR A 50 -4.65 -8.95 10.81
C TYR A 50 -3.36 -8.70 11.59
N ARG A 51 -2.22 -8.90 10.94
CA ARG A 51 -0.88 -8.67 11.49
C ARG A 51 -0.39 -7.26 11.19
N CYS A 52 -0.01 -6.51 12.20
CA CYS A 52 0.58 -5.18 12.04
C CYS A 52 1.92 -5.26 11.29
N THR A 53 2.08 -4.48 10.23
CA THR A 53 3.34 -4.46 9.45
C THR A 53 4.50 -3.77 10.16
N ASN A 54 4.24 -2.97 11.20
CA ASN A 54 5.29 -2.31 11.98
C ASN A 54 5.76 -3.16 13.17
N CYS A 55 4.84 -3.61 14.04
CA CYS A 55 5.20 -4.32 15.27
C CYS A 55 4.92 -5.83 15.26
N GLY A 56 4.25 -6.36 14.23
CA GLY A 56 3.92 -7.78 14.12
C GLY A 56 2.78 -8.26 15.02
N HIS A 57 2.17 -7.39 15.83
CA HIS A 57 1.03 -7.74 16.68
C HIS A 57 -0.17 -8.23 15.85
N LEU A 58 -0.83 -9.30 16.32
CA LEU A 58 -2.00 -9.90 15.70
C LEU A 58 -3.27 -9.34 16.32
N LYS A 59 -4.17 -8.85 15.47
CA LYS A 59 -5.47 -8.30 15.86
C LYS A 59 -6.60 -9.15 15.29
N GLY A 60 -7.58 -9.51 16.13
CA GLY A 60 -8.79 -10.21 15.71
C GLY A 60 -8.62 -11.72 15.49
N ALA A 61 -7.56 -12.34 16.00
CA ALA A 61 -7.41 -13.80 15.97
C ALA A 61 -8.36 -14.52 16.97
N ASP A 62 -8.93 -13.76 17.92
CA ASP A 62 -9.66 -14.27 19.08
C ASP A 62 -11.18 -13.94 19.03
N GLN A 63 -11.70 -13.59 17.84
CA GLN A 63 -13.12 -13.26 17.60
C GLN A 63 -13.84 -14.39 16.86
#